data_AF-A0A090N306-F1
#
_entry.id   AF-A0A090N306-F1
#
_cell.length_a   1.000
_cell.length_b   1.000
_cell.length_c   1.000
_cell.angle_alpha   90.00
_cell.angle_beta   90.00
_cell.angle_gamma   90.00
#
_symmetry.space_group_name_H-M   'P 1'
#
loop_
_entity.id
_entity.type
_entity.pdbx_description
1 polymer ?
#
loop_
_entity_poly.entity_id
_entity_poly.type
_entity_poly.pdbx_seq_one_letter_code
_entity_poly.pdbx_strand_id
1 'polypeptide(L)'
;MERALASMRASVRACAGSGALDAVSDGENAAERNFGDGETGTATGDLRGRTYVVTGTETSAIAAACARRLRDAGARVVCACVDANEARARVDGDKGDGRDEDATTANTAHERELRASGALVTMYCDVERLETIERFAREFCAKAWALDGVLNAASTTMEEFSLTADGIERHFAVNHLAHFKLTSLLMDELVRTAAASGREGRVVYLTSNLHHFSFRIRQGTPKPSRGIDFANINSDFGYSPLNAYGQSKLANVLHAWSLSERLAKSGARVRCVAATPGLTELELDRSLSFPGGSLISAPLKYVMINTLEEAVVTPLYCLTAPTIPPGTYFNNCVPVKASLPGRDPRLAARLWEFSEELCDAGAVKDAEGSD
;
A
#
# COMPACT_ATOMS: atom_id res chain seq x y z
N MET A 1 -3.64 14.90 30.69
CA MET A 1 -4.48 13.93 29.97
C MET A 1 -3.70 13.27 28.84
N GLU A 2 -3.10 14.03 27.91
CA GLU A 2 -2.29 13.47 26.80
C GLU A 2 -1.11 12.59 27.25
N ARG A 3 -0.31 13.02 28.24
CA ARG A 3 0.78 12.18 28.78
C ARG A 3 0.30 10.87 29.41
N ALA A 4 -0.87 10.90 30.06
CA ALA A 4 -1.48 9.70 30.65
C ALA A 4 -2.02 8.76 29.56
N LEU A 5 -2.61 9.30 28.48
CA LEU A 5 -3.03 8.54 27.32
C LEU A 5 -1.83 7.94 26.57
N ALA A 6 -0.73 8.69 26.40
CA ALA A 6 0.50 8.19 25.78
C ALA A 6 1.13 7.04 26.58
N SER A 7 1.21 7.17 27.92
CA SER A 7 1.68 6.10 28.81
C SER A 7 0.77 4.86 28.76
N MET A 8 -0.55 5.06 28.66
CA MET A 8 -1.52 3.97 28.51
C MET A 8 -1.40 3.28 27.15
N ARG A 9 -1.17 4.03 26.06
CA ARG A 9 -0.87 3.49 24.72
C ARG A 9 0.38 2.62 24.72
N ALA A 10 1.47 3.10 25.32
CA ALA A 10 2.71 2.35 25.46
C ALA A 10 2.49 1.03 26.23
N SER A 11 1.70 1.08 27.31
CA SER A 11 1.38 -0.08 28.15
C SER A 11 0.51 -1.12 27.42
N VAL A 12 -0.52 -0.70 26.67
CA VAL A 12 -1.37 -1.59 25.86
C VAL A 12 -0.56 -2.25 24.74
N ARG A 13 0.35 -1.50 24.10
CA ARG A 13 1.26 -2.05 23.07
C ARG A 13 2.23 -3.09 23.64
N ALA A 14 2.79 -2.85 24.83
CA ALA A 14 3.66 -3.82 25.50
C ALA A 14 2.91 -5.12 25.85
N CYS A 15 1.64 -5.04 26.26
CA CYS A 15 0.82 -6.22 26.54
C CYS A 15 0.38 -6.98 25.28
N ALA A 16 0.24 -6.32 24.13
CA ALA A 16 -0.09 -6.98 22.85
C ALA A 16 1.13 -7.69 22.21
N GLY A 17 2.35 -7.29 22.59
CA GLY A 17 3.61 -7.86 22.07
C GLY A 17 4.09 -9.13 22.79
N SER A 18 3.51 -9.51 23.93
CA SER A 18 4.00 -10.65 24.75
C SER A 18 3.53 -12.03 24.28
N GLY A 19 2.82 -12.12 23.14
CA GLY A 19 2.27 -13.37 22.60
C GLY A 19 3.15 -14.13 21.60
N ALA A 20 4.39 -13.68 21.32
CA ALA A 20 5.30 -14.34 20.39
C ALA A 20 6.51 -14.92 21.15
N LEU A 21 6.41 -16.20 21.55
CA LEU A 21 7.52 -16.94 22.16
C LEU A 21 8.59 -17.33 21.12
N ASP A 22 9.83 -17.09 21.53
CA ASP A 22 11.07 -17.82 21.29
C ASP A 22 11.35 -18.35 19.87
N ALA A 23 12.15 -17.58 19.12
CA ALA A 23 13.36 -18.06 18.42
C ALA A 23 13.90 -16.98 17.46
N VAL A 24 14.71 -16.06 17.96
CA VAL A 24 15.98 -15.61 17.34
C VAL A 24 16.82 -15.05 18.50
N SER A 25 17.75 -15.86 19.01
CA SER A 25 18.84 -15.34 19.83
C SER A 25 19.75 -14.49 18.94
N ASP A 26 20.18 -13.36 19.47
CA ASP A 26 21.08 -12.37 18.88
C ASP A 26 20.44 -11.40 17.89
N GLY A 27 19.81 -10.37 18.46
CA GLY A 27 19.37 -9.17 17.76
C GLY A 27 18.82 -8.17 18.76
N GLU A 28 19.70 -7.34 19.33
CA GLU A 28 19.31 -6.19 20.14
C GLU A 28 18.18 -5.40 19.46
N ASN A 29 17.23 -4.99 20.29
CA ASN A 29 15.98 -4.29 20.01
C ASN A 29 16.17 -3.11 19.03
N ALA A 30 16.09 -3.36 17.72
CA ALA A 30 16.22 -2.32 16.69
C ALA A 30 15.07 -1.31 16.69
N ALA A 31 13.98 -1.58 17.41
CA ALA A 31 12.84 -0.69 17.58
C ALA A 31 13.06 0.43 18.63
N GLU A 32 14.06 0.29 19.52
CA GLU A 32 14.38 1.31 20.52
C GLU A 32 15.39 2.36 20.03
N ARG A 33 15.97 2.19 18.83
CA ARG A 33 16.76 3.24 18.20
C ARG A 33 15.84 4.12 17.33
N ASN A 34 15.47 5.27 17.89
CA ASN A 34 14.93 6.46 17.22
C ASN A 34 13.44 6.47 16.82
N PHE A 35 12.55 6.22 17.76
CA PHE A 35 11.26 6.94 17.82
C PHE A 35 11.15 7.64 19.17
N GLY A 36 12.07 8.58 19.42
CA GLY A 36 12.13 9.36 20.65
C GLY A 36 10.94 10.31 20.75
N ASP A 37 10.32 10.33 21.93
CA ASP A 37 9.41 11.37 22.36
C ASP A 37 10.08 12.75 22.21
N GLY A 38 9.55 13.59 21.33
CA GLY A 38 9.81 15.03 21.33
C GLY A 38 10.98 15.50 20.47
N GLU A 39 10.89 15.36 19.16
CA GLU A 39 11.42 16.32 18.18
C GLU A 39 10.78 16.04 16.81
N THR A 40 10.11 17.03 16.22
CA THR A 40 9.39 16.93 14.94
C THR A 40 10.35 16.93 13.74
N GLY A 41 11.31 16.00 13.72
CA GLY A 41 12.34 15.85 12.69
C GLY A 41 12.35 14.46 12.07
N THR A 42 11.86 14.38 10.83
CA THR A 42 12.14 13.41 9.74
C THR A 42 12.94 12.13 10.07
N ALA A 43 12.25 11.00 10.27
CA ALA A 43 12.87 9.66 10.23
C ALA A 43 13.09 9.13 8.78
N THR A 44 12.59 9.87 7.78
CA THR A 44 12.88 9.62 6.36
C THR A 44 14.21 10.29 6.03
N GLY A 45 15.27 9.50 5.77
CA GLY A 45 16.59 10.02 5.39
C GLY A 45 16.56 10.82 4.09
N ASP A 46 17.70 11.36 3.65
CA ASP A 46 17.79 12.13 2.39
C ASP A 46 17.41 11.27 1.17
N LEU A 47 16.36 11.69 0.46
CA LEU A 47 15.82 11.03 -0.72
C LEU A 47 16.03 11.82 -2.01
N ARG A 48 16.92 12.83 -2.01
CA ARG A 48 17.24 13.58 -3.24
C ARG A 48 17.71 12.65 -4.36
N GLY A 49 17.27 12.98 -5.58
CA GLY A 49 17.52 12.16 -6.78
C GLY A 49 16.72 10.86 -6.85
N ARG A 50 15.83 10.60 -5.88
CA ARG A 50 14.94 9.44 -5.89
C ARG A 50 13.54 9.82 -6.33
N THR A 51 12.86 8.90 -6.99
CA THR A 51 11.46 9.10 -7.41
C THR A 51 10.56 8.00 -6.88
N TYR A 52 9.40 8.39 -6.38
CA TYR A 52 8.38 7.48 -5.87
C TYR A 52 7.05 7.71 -6.57
N VAL A 53 6.36 6.63 -6.94
CA VAL A 53 4.96 6.67 -7.37
C VAL A 53 4.06 6.36 -6.17
N VAL A 54 3.03 7.15 -5.94
CA VAL A 54 2.06 6.94 -4.87
C VAL A 54 0.65 6.97 -5.45
N THR A 55 -0.14 5.92 -5.24
CA THR A 55 -1.54 5.87 -5.67
C THR A 55 -2.48 6.37 -4.59
N GLY A 56 -3.56 7.06 -4.99
CA GLY A 56 -4.68 7.42 -4.11
C GLY A 56 -4.38 8.53 -3.10
N THR A 57 -3.53 9.50 -3.45
CA THR A 57 -3.25 10.67 -2.60
C THR A 57 -4.46 11.58 -2.40
N GLU A 58 -5.45 11.50 -3.28
CA GLU A 58 -6.74 12.19 -3.23
C GLU A 58 -7.82 11.41 -2.50
N THR A 59 -7.62 10.14 -2.12
CA THR A 59 -8.63 9.36 -1.40
C THR A 59 -8.13 8.83 -0.06
N SER A 60 -6.82 8.60 0.07
CA SER A 60 -6.18 8.04 1.25
C SER A 60 -5.34 9.08 1.98
N ALA A 61 -5.76 9.44 3.20
CA ALA A 61 -5.00 10.33 4.08
C ALA A 61 -3.58 9.79 4.36
N ILE A 62 -3.45 8.46 4.47
CA ILE A 62 -2.15 7.79 4.66
C ILE A 62 -1.27 7.97 3.42
N ALA A 63 -1.82 7.81 2.22
CA ALA A 63 -1.09 8.01 0.97
C ALA A 63 -0.62 9.46 0.83
N ALA A 64 -1.50 10.44 1.08
CA ALA A 64 -1.18 11.86 1.03
C ALA A 64 -0.08 12.23 2.03
N ALA A 65 -0.17 11.74 3.27
CA ALA A 65 0.84 11.99 4.29
C ALA A 65 2.17 11.28 3.97
N CYS A 66 2.16 10.06 3.42
CA CYS A 66 3.38 9.41 2.93
C CYS A 66 4.03 10.22 1.78
N ALA A 67 3.24 10.65 0.80
CA ALA A 67 3.70 11.46 -0.32
C ALA A 67 4.36 12.76 0.16
N ARG A 68 3.73 13.47 1.11
CA ARG A 68 4.31 14.65 1.75
C ARG A 68 5.67 14.34 2.40
N ARG A 69 5.76 13.29 3.22
CA ARG A 69 7.00 12.92 3.92
C ARG A 69 8.13 12.52 2.97
N LEU A 70 7.82 11.88 1.85
CA LEU A 70 8.80 11.56 0.80
C LEU A 70 9.29 12.84 0.11
N ARG A 71 8.37 13.74 -0.24
CA ARG A 71 8.67 15.03 -0.87
C ARG A 71 9.51 15.92 0.05
N ASP A 72 9.13 16.05 1.31
CA ASP A 72 9.83 16.88 2.30
C ASP A 72 11.26 16.33 2.57
N ALA A 73 11.47 15.03 2.37
CA ALA A 73 12.79 14.39 2.40
C ALA A 73 13.60 14.55 1.09
N GLY A 74 13.10 15.33 0.13
CA GLY A 74 13.78 15.67 -1.12
C GLY A 74 13.50 14.73 -2.30
N ALA A 75 12.60 13.76 -2.16
CA ALA A 75 12.24 12.90 -3.30
C ALA A 75 11.36 13.63 -4.32
N ARG A 76 11.42 13.20 -5.58
CA ARG A 76 10.33 13.43 -6.53
C ARG A 76 9.19 12.47 -6.20
N VAL A 77 7.98 13.00 -6.02
CA VAL A 77 6.79 12.18 -5.79
C VAL A 77 5.82 12.36 -6.94
N VAL A 78 5.46 11.24 -7.58
CA VAL A 78 4.45 11.18 -8.63
C VAL A 78 3.16 10.62 -8.04
N CYS A 79 2.19 11.52 -7.82
CA CYS A 79 0.83 11.19 -7.45
C CYS A 79 0.08 10.62 -8.66
N ALA A 80 -0.21 9.33 -8.62
CA ALA A 80 -1.11 8.67 -9.55
C ALA A 80 -2.54 8.85 -9.04
N CYS A 81 -3.26 9.82 -9.62
CA CYS A 81 -4.53 10.32 -9.11
C CYS A 81 -5.50 10.74 -10.22
N VAL A 82 -6.79 10.82 -9.91
CA VAL A 82 -7.81 11.34 -10.83
C VAL A 82 -7.86 12.87 -10.80
N ASP A 83 -7.95 13.46 -9.60
CA ASP A 83 -8.00 14.90 -9.40
C ASP A 83 -6.66 15.43 -8.87
N ALA A 84 -5.95 16.14 -9.75
CA ALA A 84 -4.65 16.72 -9.44
C ALA A 84 -4.69 17.81 -8.36
N ASN A 85 -5.75 18.63 -8.35
CA ASN A 85 -5.87 19.73 -7.39
C ASN A 85 -6.16 19.18 -6.00
N GLU A 86 -7.05 18.20 -5.91
CA GLU A 86 -7.40 17.54 -4.67
C GLU A 86 -6.22 16.72 -4.10
N ALA A 87 -5.47 16.04 -4.97
CA ALA A 87 -4.23 15.36 -4.59
C ALA A 87 -3.20 16.33 -4.01
N ARG A 88 -2.92 17.46 -4.71
CA ARG A 88 -2.00 18.50 -4.21
C ARG A 88 -2.47 19.08 -2.89
N ALA A 89 -3.74 19.46 -2.80
CA ALA A 89 -4.31 20.03 -1.58
C ALA A 89 -4.17 19.10 -0.36
N ARG A 90 -4.37 17.79 -0.51
CA ARG A 90 -4.15 16.84 0.60
C ARG A 90 -2.66 16.65 0.94
N VAL A 91 -1.79 16.64 -0.07
CA VAL A 91 -0.34 16.49 0.11
C VAL A 91 0.31 17.77 0.66
N ASP A 92 -0.26 18.95 0.41
CA ASP A 92 0.19 20.25 0.92
C ASP A 92 -0.48 20.62 2.25
N GLY A 93 -1.70 20.13 2.49
CA GLY A 93 -2.48 20.38 3.70
C GLY A 93 -2.85 21.85 3.83
N ASP A 94 -3.36 22.27 5.00
CA ASP A 94 -3.81 23.66 5.26
C ASP A 94 -2.69 24.72 5.22
N LYS A 95 -1.43 24.32 5.00
CA LYS A 95 -0.29 25.22 4.84
C LYS A 95 0.32 25.02 3.46
N GLY A 96 -0.36 25.51 2.43
CA GLY A 96 0.12 25.46 1.05
C GLY A 96 1.43 26.23 0.89
N ASP A 97 2.53 25.52 0.65
CA ASP A 97 3.74 26.07 0.05
C ASP A 97 3.71 25.77 -1.45
N GLY A 98 2.85 26.48 -2.19
CA GLY A 98 2.63 26.27 -3.62
C GLY A 98 3.91 26.38 -4.47
N ARG A 99 4.65 25.28 -4.58
CA ARG A 99 5.70 25.06 -5.57
C ARG A 99 5.09 24.27 -6.72
N ASP A 100 4.32 24.99 -7.54
CA ASP A 100 4.03 24.52 -8.88
C ASP A 100 5.26 24.78 -9.75
N GLU A 101 5.96 23.72 -10.17
CA GLU A 101 7.08 23.87 -11.11
C GLU A 101 6.72 23.36 -12.51
N ASP A 102 6.63 24.32 -13.43
CA ASP A 102 6.51 24.12 -14.87
C ASP A 102 7.87 23.66 -15.46
N ALA A 103 7.88 22.49 -16.09
CA ALA A 103 9.10 21.70 -16.33
C ALA A 103 9.84 21.98 -17.65
N THR A 104 10.02 23.24 -18.06
CA THR A 104 10.35 23.51 -19.49
C THR A 104 11.78 24.02 -19.79
N THR A 105 12.66 24.28 -18.80
CA THR A 105 13.97 24.91 -19.11
C THR A 105 15.15 24.47 -18.23
N ALA A 106 15.64 23.23 -18.35
CA ALA A 106 16.86 22.77 -17.67
C ALA A 106 17.82 22.04 -18.61
N ASN A 107 19.08 22.52 -18.67
CA ASN A 107 20.07 22.12 -19.68
C ASN A 107 21.10 21.09 -19.18
N THR A 108 21.25 20.85 -17.87
CA THR A 108 22.15 19.80 -17.34
C THR A 108 21.43 18.77 -16.47
N ALA A 109 22.00 17.56 -16.37
CA ALA A 109 21.44 16.46 -15.56
C ALA A 109 21.40 16.81 -14.05
N HIS A 110 22.43 17.50 -13.56
CA HIS A 110 22.52 17.91 -12.16
C HIS A 110 21.48 18.99 -11.79
N GLU A 111 21.24 19.97 -12.68
CA GLU A 111 20.19 20.99 -12.47
C GLU A 111 18.79 20.40 -12.51
N ARG A 112 18.55 19.38 -13.36
CA ARG A 112 17.28 18.63 -13.39
C ARG A 112 17.06 17.86 -12.09
N GLU A 113 18.11 17.30 -11.52
CA GLU A 113 18.06 16.55 -10.25
C GLU A 113 17.84 17.48 -9.04
N LEU A 114 18.49 18.64 -9.04
CA LEU A 114 18.27 19.71 -8.05
C LEU A 114 16.85 20.29 -8.11
N ARG A 115 16.28 20.52 -9.32
CA ARG A 115 14.88 20.97 -9.47
C ARG A 115 13.86 19.89 -9.13
N ALA A 116 14.22 18.62 -9.33
CA ALA A 116 13.37 17.51 -8.94
C ALA A 116 13.30 17.28 -7.43
N SER A 117 14.23 17.86 -6.68
CA SER A 117 14.31 17.68 -5.24
C SER A 117 13.07 18.22 -4.55
N GLY A 118 12.27 17.32 -3.97
CA GLY A 118 11.01 17.68 -3.32
C GLY A 118 9.92 18.13 -4.30
N ALA A 119 9.99 17.71 -5.57
CA ALA A 119 8.94 17.99 -6.54
C ALA A 119 7.73 17.07 -6.32
N LEU A 120 6.53 17.66 -6.34
CA LEU A 120 5.26 16.93 -6.37
C LEU A 120 4.68 17.01 -7.79
N VAL A 121 4.59 15.86 -8.46
CA VAL A 121 4.04 15.74 -9.81
C VAL A 121 2.73 14.97 -9.74
N THR A 122 1.70 15.47 -10.41
CA THR A 122 0.43 14.75 -10.56
C THR A 122 0.32 14.18 -11.96
N MET A 123 -0.08 12.93 -12.07
CA MET A 123 -0.30 12.24 -13.35
C MET A 123 -1.61 11.47 -13.28
N TYR A 124 -2.41 11.58 -14.33
CA TYR A 124 -3.75 11.01 -14.34
C TYR A 124 -3.69 9.47 -14.26
N CYS A 125 -4.34 8.91 -13.25
CA CYS A 125 -4.52 7.47 -13.10
C CYS A 125 -5.81 7.21 -12.33
N ASP A 126 -6.75 6.54 -12.97
CA ASP A 126 -7.99 6.09 -12.35
C ASP A 126 -7.88 4.59 -12.08
N VAL A 127 -7.64 4.23 -10.82
CA VAL A 127 -7.45 2.83 -10.41
C VAL A 127 -8.70 1.96 -10.57
N GLU A 128 -9.85 2.54 -10.91
CA GLU A 128 -11.06 1.79 -11.27
C GLU A 128 -11.09 1.35 -12.74
N ARG A 129 -10.17 1.86 -13.57
CA ARG A 129 -10.15 1.62 -15.02
C ARG A 129 -8.77 1.17 -15.48
N LEU A 130 -8.67 -0.10 -15.85
CA LEU A 130 -7.40 -0.74 -16.22
C LEU A 130 -6.68 -0.04 -17.38
N GLU A 131 -7.40 0.51 -18.36
CA GLU A 131 -6.85 1.29 -19.48
C GLU A 131 -6.03 2.50 -19.01
N THR A 132 -6.51 3.21 -17.99
CA THR A 132 -5.85 4.43 -17.52
C THR A 132 -4.55 4.14 -16.79
N ILE A 133 -4.47 2.97 -16.14
CA ILE A 133 -3.26 2.47 -15.49
C ILE A 133 -2.17 2.20 -16.53
N GLU A 134 -2.55 1.63 -17.69
CA GLU A 134 -1.61 1.47 -18.79
C GLU A 134 -1.14 2.80 -19.36
N ARG A 135 -2.07 3.73 -19.57
CA ARG A 135 -1.73 5.07 -20.05
C ARG A 135 -0.77 5.75 -19.07
N PHE A 136 -1.08 5.73 -17.78
CA PHE A 136 -0.21 6.26 -16.73
C PHE A 136 1.19 5.64 -16.80
N ALA A 137 1.28 4.30 -16.87
CA ALA A 137 2.58 3.62 -16.90
C ALA A 137 3.38 3.98 -18.16
N ARG A 138 2.74 4.03 -19.34
CA ARG A 138 3.38 4.46 -20.59
C ARG A 138 3.89 5.90 -20.49
N GLU A 139 3.06 6.82 -20.00
CA GLU A 139 3.43 8.22 -19.83
C GLU A 139 4.56 8.40 -18.81
N PHE A 140 4.54 7.65 -17.71
CA PHE A 140 5.58 7.70 -16.68
C PHE A 140 6.91 7.19 -17.24
N CYS A 141 6.90 6.01 -17.88
CA CYS A 141 8.10 5.45 -18.50
C CYS A 141 8.67 6.36 -19.60
N ALA A 142 7.82 7.06 -20.35
CA ALA A 142 8.25 8.04 -21.36
C ALA A 142 8.98 9.26 -20.76
N LYS A 143 8.80 9.56 -19.46
CA LYS A 143 9.58 10.61 -18.78
C LYS A 143 11.04 10.22 -18.54
N ALA A 144 11.37 8.93 -18.61
CA ALA A 144 12.71 8.39 -18.32
C ALA A 144 13.26 8.88 -16.96
N TRP A 145 12.38 9.00 -15.97
CA TRP A 145 12.79 9.24 -14.59
C TRP A 145 13.20 7.92 -13.94
N ALA A 146 14.18 7.98 -13.04
CA ALA A 146 14.42 6.87 -12.12
C ALA A 146 13.12 6.52 -11.38
N LEU A 147 12.93 5.26 -11.01
CA LEU A 147 11.85 4.81 -10.15
C LEU A 147 12.43 3.98 -9.00
N ASP A 148 12.52 4.60 -7.81
CA ASP A 148 13.10 3.97 -6.61
C ASP A 148 12.04 3.26 -5.78
N GLY A 149 10.77 3.67 -5.88
CA GLY A 149 9.70 2.89 -5.27
C GLY A 149 8.27 3.23 -5.67
N VAL A 150 7.37 2.31 -5.36
CA VAL A 150 5.93 2.40 -5.60
C VAL A 150 5.19 2.11 -4.30
N LEU A 151 4.31 3.03 -3.89
CA LEU A 151 3.35 2.85 -2.81
C LEU A 151 1.95 2.64 -3.40
N ASN A 152 1.52 1.38 -3.39
CA ASN A 152 0.18 0.96 -3.78
C ASN A 152 -0.78 1.19 -2.59
N ALA A 153 -1.37 2.38 -2.51
CA ALA A 153 -2.17 2.84 -1.36
C ALA A 153 -3.61 3.27 -1.69
N ALA A 154 -3.96 3.45 -2.96
CA ALA A 154 -5.34 3.69 -3.38
C ALA A 154 -6.25 2.55 -2.88
N SER A 155 -7.39 2.89 -2.30
CA SER A 155 -8.27 1.87 -1.73
C SER A 155 -9.69 2.35 -1.62
N THR A 156 -10.64 1.46 -1.91
CA THR A 156 -12.02 1.52 -1.42
C THR A 156 -12.16 0.64 -0.17
N THR A 157 -13.07 0.99 0.73
CA THR A 157 -13.23 0.34 2.04
C THR A 157 -14.70 0.07 2.38
N MET A 158 -15.06 -1.21 2.46
CA MET A 158 -16.38 -1.70 2.91
C MET A 158 -17.58 -1.08 2.20
N GLU A 159 -17.47 -0.82 0.91
CA GLU A 159 -18.57 -0.34 0.10
C GLU A 159 -19.57 -1.46 -0.25
N GLU A 160 -20.80 -1.07 -0.57
CA GLU A 160 -21.79 -1.99 -1.13
C GLU A 160 -21.31 -2.60 -2.45
N PHE A 161 -21.88 -3.75 -2.82
CA PHE A 161 -21.48 -4.43 -4.04
C PHE A 161 -21.66 -3.52 -5.26
N SER A 162 -20.60 -3.42 -6.05
CA SER A 162 -20.62 -2.74 -7.34
C SER A 162 -19.51 -3.31 -8.22
N LEU A 163 -19.67 -3.13 -9.53
CA LEU A 163 -18.66 -3.48 -10.52
C LEU A 163 -18.04 -2.19 -11.06
N THR A 164 -16.72 -2.22 -11.32
CA THR A 164 -16.04 -1.15 -12.08
C THR A 164 -16.44 -1.19 -13.55
N ALA A 165 -15.98 -0.22 -14.34
CA ALA A 165 -16.17 -0.19 -15.78
C ALA A 165 -15.65 -1.47 -16.48
N ASP A 166 -14.61 -2.09 -15.92
CA ASP A 166 -14.03 -3.35 -16.42
C ASP A 166 -14.90 -4.59 -16.09
N GLY A 167 -15.97 -4.41 -15.31
CA GLY A 167 -16.89 -5.47 -14.88
C GLY A 167 -16.37 -6.31 -13.72
N ILE A 168 -15.48 -5.74 -12.89
CA ILE A 168 -14.83 -6.42 -11.77
C ILE A 168 -15.31 -5.83 -10.46
N GLU A 169 -15.54 -6.67 -9.44
CA GLU A 169 -15.96 -6.20 -8.12
C GLU A 169 -15.01 -5.14 -7.56
N ARG A 170 -15.59 -4.02 -7.11
CA ARG A 170 -14.89 -2.76 -6.84
C ARG A 170 -13.74 -2.88 -5.85
N HIS A 171 -13.85 -3.63 -4.75
CA HIS A 171 -12.73 -3.81 -3.82
C HIS A 171 -11.60 -4.60 -4.46
N PHE A 172 -11.90 -5.70 -5.14
CA PHE A 172 -10.88 -6.52 -5.79
C PHE A 172 -10.20 -5.75 -6.93
N ALA A 173 -10.97 -5.02 -7.73
CA ALA A 173 -10.49 -4.20 -8.83
C ALA A 173 -9.52 -3.10 -8.32
N VAL A 174 -9.99 -2.23 -7.42
CA VAL A 174 -9.25 -1.06 -6.96
C VAL A 174 -8.08 -1.44 -6.05
N ASN A 175 -8.32 -2.29 -5.05
CA ASN A 175 -7.33 -2.48 -3.99
C ASN A 175 -6.21 -3.44 -4.40
N HIS A 176 -6.50 -4.38 -5.30
CA HIS A 176 -5.59 -5.45 -5.72
C HIS A 176 -5.27 -5.40 -7.22
N LEU A 177 -6.26 -5.57 -8.11
CA LEU A 177 -6.00 -5.76 -9.54
C LEU A 177 -5.34 -4.54 -10.21
N ALA A 178 -5.79 -3.33 -9.85
CA ALA A 178 -5.19 -2.09 -10.33
C ALA A 178 -3.71 -2.00 -9.97
N HIS A 179 -3.37 -2.33 -8.73
CA HIS A 179 -1.99 -2.30 -8.24
C HIS A 179 -1.14 -3.45 -8.78
N PHE A 180 -1.73 -4.63 -8.98
CA PHE A 180 -1.11 -5.73 -9.71
C PHE A 180 -0.68 -5.28 -11.10
N LYS A 181 -1.60 -4.67 -11.86
CA LYS A 181 -1.33 -4.17 -13.22
C LYS A 181 -0.29 -3.06 -13.21
N LEU A 182 -0.47 -2.05 -12.36
CA LEU A 182 0.45 -0.92 -12.24
C LEU A 182 1.89 -1.40 -11.93
N THR A 183 2.02 -2.27 -10.94
CA THR A 183 3.33 -2.78 -10.52
C THR A 183 4.00 -3.61 -11.62
N SER A 184 3.23 -4.45 -12.33
CA SER A 184 3.74 -5.23 -13.45
C SER A 184 4.26 -4.34 -14.57
N LEU A 185 3.54 -3.27 -14.92
CA LEU A 185 3.93 -2.33 -15.98
C LEU A 185 5.13 -1.45 -15.61
N LEU A 186 5.33 -1.15 -14.33
CA LEU A 186 6.46 -0.35 -13.83
C LEU A 186 7.69 -1.18 -13.44
N MET A 187 7.59 -2.51 -13.49
CA MET A 187 8.61 -3.41 -12.96
C MET A 187 9.97 -3.23 -13.66
N ASP A 188 9.96 -3.10 -14.99
CA ASP A 188 11.19 -2.94 -15.77
C ASP A 188 11.92 -1.63 -15.42
N GLU A 189 11.19 -0.57 -15.07
CA GLU A 189 11.79 0.70 -14.65
C GLU A 189 12.39 0.60 -13.23
N LEU A 190 11.69 -0.08 -12.31
CA LEU A 190 12.21 -0.40 -10.96
C LEU A 190 13.52 -1.21 -11.04
N VAL A 191 13.54 -2.26 -11.86
CA VAL A 191 14.71 -3.13 -12.03
C VAL A 191 15.87 -2.38 -12.68
N ARG A 192 15.62 -1.61 -13.75
CA ARG A 192 16.64 -0.79 -14.41
C ARG A 192 17.21 0.27 -13.47
N THR A 193 16.35 0.97 -12.73
CA THR A 193 16.78 1.98 -11.75
C THR A 193 17.63 1.34 -10.65
N ALA A 194 17.22 0.18 -10.13
CA ALA A 194 17.96 -0.52 -9.09
C ALA A 194 19.35 -0.98 -9.57
N ALA A 195 19.43 -1.47 -10.80
CA ALA A 195 20.69 -1.87 -11.42
C ALA A 195 21.63 -0.68 -11.66
N ALA A 196 21.10 0.43 -12.20
CA ALA A 196 21.90 1.62 -12.53
C ALA A 196 22.37 2.40 -11.29
N SER A 197 21.51 2.52 -10.28
CA SER A 197 21.81 3.31 -9.07
C SER A 197 22.54 2.52 -7.98
N GLY A 198 22.53 1.19 -8.05
CA GLY A 198 23.01 0.31 -6.98
C GLY A 198 22.14 0.30 -5.72
N ARG A 199 21.03 1.06 -5.70
CA ARG A 199 20.03 1.07 -4.62
C ARG A 199 18.97 0.02 -4.89
N GLU A 200 18.40 -0.56 -3.84
CA GLU A 200 17.31 -1.52 -4.03
C GLU A 200 15.98 -0.78 -4.27
N GLY A 201 15.23 -1.19 -5.30
CA GLY A 201 13.88 -0.69 -5.54
C GLY A 201 12.90 -1.19 -4.46
N ARG A 202 11.79 -0.46 -4.26
CA ARG A 202 10.76 -0.78 -3.25
C ARG A 202 9.37 -0.81 -3.84
N VAL A 203 8.63 -1.90 -3.64
CA VAL A 203 7.20 -1.99 -3.90
C VAL A 203 6.50 -2.28 -2.59
N VAL A 204 5.60 -1.39 -2.18
CA VAL A 204 4.87 -1.51 -0.92
C VAL A 204 3.38 -1.53 -1.19
N TYR A 205 2.74 -2.62 -0.79
CA TYR A 205 1.29 -2.74 -0.81
C TYR A 205 0.71 -2.34 0.55
N LEU A 206 -0.10 -1.28 0.56
CA LEU A 206 -0.84 -0.90 1.76
C LEU A 206 -1.99 -1.89 1.99
N THR A 207 -1.92 -2.57 3.13
CA THR A 207 -2.92 -3.56 3.54
C THR A 207 -3.60 -3.14 4.85
N SER A 208 -4.28 -4.06 5.52
CA SER A 208 -5.06 -3.84 6.74
C SER A 208 -5.09 -5.14 7.56
N ASN A 209 -5.25 -5.05 8.87
CA ASN A 209 -5.51 -6.24 9.70
C ASN A 209 -6.85 -6.91 9.32
N LEU A 210 -7.70 -6.25 8.52
CA LEU A 210 -8.89 -6.88 7.97
C LEU A 210 -8.62 -7.98 6.94
N HIS A 211 -7.37 -8.17 6.50
CA HIS A 211 -6.99 -9.33 5.68
C HIS A 211 -7.23 -10.68 6.40
N HIS A 212 -7.44 -10.68 7.72
CA HIS A 212 -7.88 -11.84 8.50
C HIS A 212 -9.38 -12.17 8.33
N PHE A 213 -10.20 -11.20 7.91
CA PHE A 213 -11.65 -11.30 7.74
C PHE A 213 -11.99 -11.43 6.25
N SER A 214 -11.52 -12.49 5.62
CA SER A 214 -11.82 -12.83 4.23
C SER A 214 -12.88 -13.93 4.13
N PHE A 215 -13.43 -14.17 2.93
CA PHE A 215 -14.44 -15.20 2.75
C PHE A 215 -13.87 -16.59 3.10
N ARG A 216 -14.49 -17.27 4.06
CA ARG A 216 -14.28 -18.72 4.34
C ARG A 216 -15.36 -19.58 3.67
N ILE A 217 -16.59 -19.13 3.80
CA ILE A 217 -17.77 -19.67 3.13
C ILE A 217 -18.59 -18.45 2.75
N ARG A 218 -18.82 -18.23 1.46
CA ARG A 218 -19.77 -17.21 1.01
C ARG A 218 -21.18 -17.77 1.21
N GLN A 219 -22.08 -16.98 1.81
CA GLN A 219 -23.43 -17.45 2.10
C GLN A 219 -24.11 -17.98 0.84
N GLY A 220 -24.74 -19.15 0.96
CA GLY A 220 -25.43 -19.83 -0.14
C GLY A 220 -24.52 -20.44 -1.22
N THR A 221 -23.20 -20.43 -1.05
CA THR A 221 -22.28 -21.14 -1.95
C THR A 221 -21.91 -22.52 -1.38
N PRO A 222 -21.94 -23.59 -2.18
CA PRO A 222 -21.68 -24.94 -1.68
C PRO A 222 -20.20 -25.25 -1.43
N LYS A 223 -19.28 -24.39 -1.91
CA LYS A 223 -17.83 -24.61 -1.80
C LYS A 223 -17.19 -23.53 -0.92
N PRO A 224 -16.41 -23.90 0.11
CA PRO A 224 -15.66 -22.93 0.91
C PRO A 224 -14.59 -22.24 0.05
N SER A 225 -14.49 -20.92 0.20
CA SER A 225 -13.36 -20.13 -0.29
C SER A 225 -12.23 -20.18 0.73
N ARG A 226 -10.98 -20.34 0.29
CA ARG A 226 -9.82 -20.31 1.20
C ARG A 226 -9.27 -18.90 1.33
N GLY A 227 -10.12 -17.94 1.66
CA GLY A 227 -9.77 -16.52 1.75
C GLY A 227 -10.02 -15.73 0.46
N ILE A 228 -9.71 -16.29 -0.71
CA ILE A 228 -10.09 -15.70 -2.01
C ILE A 228 -11.20 -16.54 -2.65
N ASP A 229 -12.31 -15.91 -3.00
CA ASP A 229 -13.44 -16.50 -3.70
C ASP A 229 -13.36 -16.22 -5.21
N PHE A 230 -12.52 -17.01 -5.89
CA PHE A 230 -12.31 -16.91 -7.35
C PHE A 230 -13.58 -17.16 -8.16
N ALA A 231 -14.52 -17.97 -7.66
CA ALA A 231 -15.68 -18.41 -8.42
C ALA A 231 -16.78 -17.34 -8.44
N ASN A 232 -16.90 -16.55 -7.38
CA ASN A 232 -17.98 -15.58 -7.21
C ASN A 232 -17.45 -14.15 -7.05
N ILE A 233 -16.26 -13.86 -7.59
CA ILE A 233 -15.59 -12.57 -7.37
C ILE A 233 -16.49 -11.40 -7.78
N ASN A 234 -17.20 -11.53 -8.91
CA ASN A 234 -18.08 -10.50 -9.49
C ASN A 234 -19.57 -10.75 -9.20
N SER A 235 -19.91 -11.55 -8.18
CA SER A 235 -21.30 -11.81 -7.81
C SER A 235 -21.70 -11.00 -6.57
N ASP A 236 -22.93 -10.50 -6.54
CA ASP A 236 -23.57 -9.87 -5.39
C ASP A 236 -24.10 -10.89 -4.36
N PHE A 237 -24.32 -12.14 -4.77
CA PHE A 237 -24.99 -13.15 -3.96
C PHE A 237 -24.18 -13.57 -2.73
N GLY A 238 -24.67 -13.25 -1.53
CA GLY A 238 -23.93 -13.49 -0.29
C GLY A 238 -22.70 -12.59 -0.12
N TYR A 239 -22.66 -11.47 -0.86
CA TYR A 239 -21.65 -10.43 -0.72
C TYR A 239 -21.66 -9.84 0.70
N SER A 240 -20.47 -9.62 1.23
CA SER A 240 -20.25 -8.97 2.51
C SER A 240 -19.16 -7.92 2.29
N PRO A 241 -19.47 -6.61 2.45
CA PRO A 241 -18.49 -5.54 2.28
C PRO A 241 -17.21 -5.76 3.09
N LEU A 242 -17.34 -6.23 4.33
CA LEU A 242 -16.22 -6.57 5.19
C LEU A 242 -15.37 -7.71 4.60
N ASN A 243 -16.01 -8.79 4.16
CA ASN A 243 -15.28 -9.94 3.64
C ASN A 243 -14.65 -9.67 2.27
N ALA A 244 -15.30 -8.88 1.42
CA ALA A 244 -14.77 -8.44 0.13
C ALA A 244 -13.57 -7.51 0.32
N TYR A 245 -13.68 -6.53 1.22
CA TYR A 245 -12.53 -5.70 1.61
C TYR A 245 -11.39 -6.56 2.17
N GLY A 246 -11.66 -7.42 3.16
CA GLY A 246 -10.65 -8.31 3.75
C GLY A 246 -10.03 -9.26 2.73
N GLN A 247 -10.80 -9.77 1.78
CA GLN A 247 -10.30 -10.55 0.65
C GLN A 247 -9.32 -9.75 -0.22
N SER A 248 -9.65 -8.51 -0.57
CA SER A 248 -8.75 -7.65 -1.36
C SER A 248 -7.44 -7.33 -0.62
N LYS A 249 -7.50 -7.13 0.70
CA LYS A 249 -6.31 -6.88 1.53
C LYS A 249 -5.48 -8.14 1.75
N LEU A 250 -6.11 -9.32 1.78
CA LEU A 250 -5.43 -10.61 1.72
C LEU A 250 -4.74 -10.82 0.36
N ALA A 251 -5.38 -10.42 -0.73
CA ALA A 251 -4.80 -10.50 -2.06
C ALA A 251 -3.49 -9.70 -2.16
N ASN A 252 -3.45 -8.49 -1.60
CA ASN A 252 -2.22 -7.68 -1.50
C ASN A 252 -1.09 -8.39 -0.74
N VAL A 253 -1.39 -9.07 0.37
CA VAL A 253 -0.39 -9.83 1.15
C VAL A 253 0.17 -11.00 0.34
N LEU A 254 -0.71 -11.80 -0.27
CA LEU A 254 -0.35 -12.93 -1.11
C LEU A 254 0.47 -12.50 -2.34
N HIS A 255 0.08 -11.40 -2.96
CA HIS A 255 0.75 -10.87 -4.12
C HIS A 255 2.13 -10.30 -3.78
N ALA A 256 2.27 -9.58 -2.65
CA ALA A 256 3.58 -9.10 -2.20
C ALA A 256 4.56 -10.25 -1.98
N TRP A 257 4.10 -11.35 -1.39
CA TRP A 257 4.89 -12.57 -1.24
C TRP A 257 5.25 -13.21 -2.60
N SER A 258 4.27 -13.42 -3.48
CA SER A 258 4.48 -14.06 -4.79
C SER A 258 5.42 -13.25 -5.68
N LEU A 259 5.24 -11.92 -5.74
CA LEU A 259 6.11 -11.02 -6.48
C LEU A 259 7.54 -11.06 -5.92
N SER A 260 7.68 -11.07 -4.60
CA SER A 260 8.99 -11.17 -3.98
C SER A 260 9.72 -12.47 -4.32
N GLU A 261 9.03 -13.61 -4.36
CA GLU A 261 9.61 -14.89 -4.79
C GLU A 261 10.05 -14.84 -6.26
N ARG A 262 9.27 -14.20 -7.13
CA ARG A 262 9.62 -14.03 -8.55
C ARG A 262 10.83 -13.13 -8.75
N LEU A 263 10.92 -12.02 -8.01
CA LEU A 263 12.07 -11.10 -8.02
C LEU A 263 13.35 -11.76 -7.50
N ALA A 264 13.23 -12.58 -6.45
CA ALA A 264 14.36 -13.34 -5.94
C ALA A 264 14.90 -14.34 -6.99
N LYS A 265 14.01 -15.03 -7.71
CA LYS A 265 14.39 -15.96 -8.78
C LYS A 265 15.05 -15.27 -9.98
N SER A 266 14.66 -14.05 -10.31
CA SER A 266 15.28 -13.28 -11.39
C SER A 266 16.56 -12.54 -10.98
N GLY A 267 16.90 -12.53 -9.68
CA GLY A 267 18.03 -11.76 -9.15
C GLY A 267 17.80 -10.24 -9.16
N ALA A 268 16.55 -9.80 -9.36
CA ALA A 268 16.21 -8.39 -9.37
C ALA A 268 16.41 -7.77 -7.98
N ARG A 269 17.11 -6.63 -7.91
CA ARG A 269 17.34 -5.88 -6.66
C ARG A 269 16.14 -5.01 -6.28
N VAL A 270 14.94 -5.59 -6.31
CA VAL A 270 13.68 -4.94 -5.93
C VAL A 270 13.07 -5.72 -4.78
N ARG A 271 12.64 -5.02 -3.73
CA ARG A 271 11.95 -5.62 -2.58
C ARG A 271 10.46 -5.32 -2.68
N CYS A 272 9.65 -6.36 -2.58
CA CYS A 272 8.20 -6.24 -2.50
C CYS A 272 7.70 -6.70 -1.13
N VAL A 273 6.90 -5.87 -0.46
CA VAL A 273 6.38 -6.14 0.88
C VAL A 273 4.95 -5.61 1.03
N ALA A 274 4.23 -6.12 2.04
CA ALA A 274 2.94 -5.60 2.45
C ALA A 274 3.07 -4.88 3.79
N ALA A 275 2.44 -3.72 3.95
CA ALA A 275 2.49 -2.92 5.18
C ALA A 275 1.07 -2.60 5.67
N THR A 276 0.77 -2.89 6.93
CA THR A 276 -0.44 -2.35 7.57
C THR A 276 -0.13 -1.02 8.27
N PRO A 277 -1.04 -0.03 8.22
CA PRO A 277 -0.93 1.19 9.02
C PRO A 277 -1.13 0.93 10.53
N GLY A 278 -1.39 -0.31 10.93
CA GLY A 278 -1.75 -0.68 12.29
C GLY A 278 -3.25 -0.51 12.53
N LEU A 279 -3.66 -0.55 13.79
CA LEU A 279 -5.07 -0.66 14.14
C LEU A 279 -5.81 0.65 13.87
N THR A 280 -6.72 0.63 12.90
CA THR A 280 -7.64 1.76 12.63
C THR A 280 -8.92 1.63 13.45
N GLU A 281 -9.71 2.70 13.57
CA GLU A 281 -11.02 2.68 14.26
C GLU A 281 -11.92 1.54 13.77
N LEU A 282 -11.93 1.36 12.45
CA LEU A 282 -12.68 0.33 11.77
C LEU A 282 -12.18 -1.09 12.06
N GLU A 283 -10.86 -1.28 12.19
CA GLU A 283 -10.26 -2.56 12.56
C GLU A 283 -10.55 -2.94 14.01
N LEU A 284 -10.50 -1.95 14.90
CA LEU A 284 -10.77 -2.14 16.32
C LEU A 284 -12.22 -2.55 16.58
N ASP A 285 -13.17 -1.84 15.96
CA ASP A 285 -14.59 -2.13 16.13
C ASP A 285 -14.94 -3.56 15.71
N ARG A 286 -14.25 -4.11 14.71
CA ARG A 286 -14.46 -5.49 14.25
C ARG A 286 -13.70 -6.56 15.03
N SER A 287 -12.47 -6.27 15.47
CA SER A 287 -11.69 -7.19 16.34
C SER A 287 -12.43 -7.50 17.65
N LEU A 288 -13.26 -6.57 18.12
CA LEU A 288 -13.90 -6.61 19.44
C LEU A 288 -15.42 -6.77 19.40
N SER A 289 -15.99 -6.94 18.20
CA SER A 289 -17.40 -7.23 18.03
C SER A 289 -17.69 -8.69 18.39
N PHE A 290 -18.25 -8.93 19.58
CA PHE A 290 -18.89 -10.20 19.94
C PHE A 290 -20.39 -10.17 19.58
N PRO A 291 -21.06 -11.34 19.42
CA PRO A 291 -22.52 -11.38 19.31
C PRO A 291 -23.12 -10.80 20.60
N GLY A 292 -23.56 -9.55 20.58
CA GLY A 292 -24.03 -8.80 21.76
C GLY A 292 -23.55 -7.35 21.89
N GLY A 293 -22.60 -6.89 21.04
CA GLY A 293 -22.12 -5.49 21.00
C GLY A 293 -20.64 -5.33 21.40
N SER A 294 -20.08 -4.14 21.17
CA SER A 294 -18.68 -3.78 21.47
C SER A 294 -18.49 -3.60 22.98
N LEU A 295 -17.71 -4.48 23.61
CA LEU A 295 -17.38 -4.43 25.05
C LEU A 295 -16.42 -3.30 25.44
N ILE A 296 -15.88 -2.55 24.48
CA ILE A 296 -14.85 -1.54 24.70
C ILE A 296 -15.44 -0.13 24.65
N SER A 297 -15.21 0.61 25.73
CA SER A 297 -15.63 2.00 25.89
C SER A 297 -14.86 2.92 24.93
N ALA A 298 -15.52 3.98 24.45
CA ALA A 298 -14.94 4.99 23.55
C ALA A 298 -13.52 5.49 23.93
N PRO A 299 -13.19 5.77 25.22
CA PRO A 299 -11.83 6.19 25.58
C PRO A 299 -10.77 5.11 25.35
N LEU A 300 -11.11 3.82 25.53
CA LEU A 300 -10.17 2.72 25.27
C LEU A 300 -10.00 2.49 23.76
N LYS A 301 -11.01 2.83 22.94
CA LYS A 301 -10.88 2.82 21.48
C LYS A 301 -9.84 3.82 20.99
N TYR A 302 -9.91 5.05 21.50
CA TYR A 302 -8.97 6.12 21.14
C TYR A 302 -7.51 5.79 21.52
N VAL A 303 -7.28 4.91 22.49
CA VAL A 303 -5.94 4.44 22.87
C VAL A 303 -5.42 3.38 21.89
N MET A 304 -6.29 2.52 21.36
CA MET A 304 -5.87 1.43 20.48
C MET A 304 -5.75 1.84 19.00
N ILE A 305 -6.43 2.91 18.59
CA ILE A 305 -6.41 3.41 17.20
C ILE A 305 -5.14 4.21 16.95
N ASN A 306 -4.42 3.85 15.88
CA ASN A 306 -3.27 4.60 15.42
C ASN A 306 -3.70 5.97 14.88
N THR A 307 -2.96 7.00 15.29
CA THR A 307 -3.05 8.32 14.67
C THR A 307 -2.55 8.28 13.22
N LEU A 308 -2.88 9.29 12.41
CA LEU A 308 -2.35 9.37 11.04
C LEU A 308 -0.82 9.37 11.02
N GLU A 309 -0.20 10.08 11.97
CA GLU A 309 1.27 10.12 12.12
C GLU A 309 1.86 8.75 12.43
N GLU A 310 1.18 7.90 13.20
CA GLU A 310 1.63 6.53 13.44
C GLU A 310 1.33 5.60 12.25
N ALA A 311 0.21 5.82 11.56
CA ALA A 311 -0.23 5.02 10.42
C ALA A 311 0.71 5.10 9.21
N VAL A 312 1.41 6.22 9.02
CA VAL A 312 2.37 6.41 7.91
C VAL A 312 3.73 5.78 8.18
N VAL A 313 4.06 5.49 9.44
CA VAL A 313 5.42 5.06 9.84
C VAL A 313 5.80 3.74 9.18
N THR A 314 4.92 2.73 9.23
CA THR A 314 5.23 1.40 8.68
C THR A 314 5.36 1.42 7.15
N PRO A 315 4.44 2.04 6.37
CA PRO A 315 4.61 2.18 4.92
C PRO A 315 5.87 2.95 4.53
N LEU A 316 6.18 4.08 5.19
CA LEU A 316 7.39 4.86 4.91
C LEU A 316 8.67 4.10 5.26
N TYR A 317 8.68 3.37 6.38
CA TYR A 317 9.78 2.48 6.73
C TYR A 317 10.02 1.45 5.62
N CYS A 318 8.96 0.80 5.13
CA CYS A 318 9.07 -0.17 4.03
C CYS A 318 9.57 0.47 2.72
N LEU A 319 9.24 1.72 2.44
CA LEU A 319 9.68 2.44 1.24
C LEU A 319 11.12 2.97 1.31
N THR A 320 11.67 3.18 2.51
CA THR A 320 12.88 4.00 2.66
C THR A 320 13.97 3.37 3.52
N ALA A 321 13.65 2.34 4.29
CA ALA A 321 14.64 1.62 5.09
C ALA A 321 15.77 1.06 4.20
N PRO A 322 17.04 1.14 4.64
CA PRO A 322 18.19 0.69 3.84
C PRO A 322 18.07 -0.76 3.37
N THR A 323 17.56 -1.64 4.24
CA THR A 323 17.31 -3.05 3.94
C THR A 323 16.08 -3.51 4.69
N ILE A 324 15.27 -4.37 4.04
CA ILE A 324 14.12 -5.03 4.65
C ILE A 324 14.03 -6.48 4.15
N PRO A 325 13.53 -7.43 4.97
CA PRO A 325 13.30 -8.79 4.51
C PRO A 325 12.28 -8.84 3.36
N PRO A 326 12.56 -9.61 2.29
CA PRO A 326 11.69 -9.73 1.12
C PRO A 326 10.38 -10.47 1.45
N GLY A 327 9.28 -10.11 0.79
CA GLY A 327 8.04 -10.90 0.81
C GLY A 327 7.35 -10.96 2.17
N THR A 328 7.64 -10.02 3.06
CA THR A 328 7.12 -9.99 4.42
C THR A 328 5.93 -9.05 4.57
N TYR A 329 5.11 -9.34 5.58
CA TYR A 329 4.02 -8.49 6.03
C TYR A 329 4.49 -7.71 7.26
N PHE A 330 4.42 -6.38 7.22
CA PHE A 330 4.90 -5.48 8.27
C PHE A 330 3.75 -4.86 9.06
N ASN A 331 3.96 -4.78 10.38
CA ASN A 331 3.14 -4.01 11.30
C ASN A 331 4.07 -3.33 12.32
N ASN A 332 3.89 -2.04 12.59
CA ASN A 332 4.77 -1.25 13.47
C ASN A 332 6.26 -1.42 13.14
N CYS A 333 6.61 -1.29 11.85
CA CYS A 333 7.97 -1.47 11.31
C CYS A 333 8.63 -2.84 11.55
N VAL A 334 7.91 -3.83 12.09
CA VAL A 334 8.44 -5.17 12.30
C VAL A 334 7.77 -6.19 11.39
N PRO A 335 8.50 -7.20 10.87
CA PRO A 335 7.91 -8.32 10.17
C PRO A 335 7.00 -9.12 11.12
N VAL A 336 5.77 -9.39 10.69
CA VAL A 336 4.78 -10.17 11.44
C VAL A 336 4.18 -11.27 10.56
N LYS A 337 3.60 -12.30 11.20
CA LYS A 337 2.91 -13.37 10.48
C LYS A 337 1.56 -12.86 9.96
N ALA A 338 1.34 -12.98 8.65
CA ALA A 338 0.04 -12.74 8.04
C ALA A 338 -1.03 -13.77 8.50
N SER A 339 -2.26 -13.64 8.04
CA SER A 339 -3.31 -14.67 8.21
C SER A 339 -2.87 -16.04 7.67
N LEU A 340 -3.54 -17.12 8.10
CA LEU A 340 -3.22 -18.47 7.62
C LEU A 340 -3.35 -18.59 6.09
N PRO A 341 -4.45 -18.10 5.44
CA PRO A 341 -4.52 -18.04 3.99
C PRO A 341 -3.39 -17.21 3.36
N GLY A 342 -2.99 -16.10 4.00
CA GLY A 342 -1.93 -15.21 3.50
C GLY A 342 -0.53 -15.83 3.48
N ARG A 343 -0.40 -17.06 3.98
CA ARG A 343 0.83 -17.86 4.00
C ARG A 343 0.74 -19.11 3.12
N ASP A 344 -0.33 -19.27 2.34
CA ASP A 344 -0.52 -20.42 1.44
C ASP A 344 0.12 -20.14 0.06
N PRO A 345 1.24 -20.79 -0.29
CA PRO A 345 1.93 -20.56 -1.56
C PRO A 345 1.09 -20.98 -2.78
N ARG A 346 0.18 -21.97 -2.61
CA ARG A 346 -0.70 -22.42 -3.70
C ARG A 346 -1.79 -21.40 -3.97
N LEU A 347 -2.30 -20.77 -2.90
CA LEU A 347 -3.28 -19.70 -3.03
C LEU A 347 -2.65 -18.46 -3.70
N ALA A 348 -1.42 -18.11 -3.33
CA ALA A 348 -0.69 -17.01 -3.95
C ALA A 348 -0.42 -17.24 -5.44
N ALA A 349 -0.01 -18.45 -5.83
CA ALA A 349 0.17 -18.82 -7.23
C ALA A 349 -1.14 -18.72 -8.03
N ARG A 350 -2.23 -19.27 -7.50
CA ARG A 350 -3.55 -19.19 -8.14
C ARG A 350 -4.07 -17.76 -8.25
N LEU A 351 -3.84 -16.93 -7.22
CA LEU A 351 -4.20 -15.51 -7.26
C LEU A 351 -3.45 -14.76 -8.35
N TRP A 352 -2.16 -15.09 -8.55
CA TRP A 352 -1.36 -14.50 -9.62
C TRP A 352 -1.97 -14.81 -10.99
N GLU A 353 -2.17 -16.08 -11.30
CA GLU A 353 -2.77 -16.54 -12.58
C GLU A 353 -4.13 -15.87 -12.82
N PHE A 354 -4.98 -15.85 -11.79
CA PHE A 354 -6.29 -15.21 -11.87
C PHE A 354 -6.22 -13.69 -12.10
N SER A 355 -5.20 -13.02 -11.56
CA SER A 355 -5.00 -11.58 -11.77
C SER A 355 -4.52 -11.29 -13.20
N GLU A 356 -3.66 -12.14 -13.76
CA GLU A 356 -3.24 -12.07 -15.18
C GLU A 356 -4.46 -12.23 -16.10
N GLU A 357 -5.26 -13.28 -15.89
CA GLU A 357 -6.48 -13.55 -16.67
C GLU A 357 -7.44 -12.35 -16.68
N LEU A 358 -7.65 -11.70 -15.53
CA LEU A 358 -8.53 -10.54 -15.43
C LEU A 358 -7.94 -9.29 -16.10
N CYS A 359 -6.63 -9.07 -16.02
CA CYS A 359 -5.98 -7.97 -16.71
C CYS A 359 -6.03 -8.13 -18.23
N ASP A 360 -5.85 -9.35 -18.73
CA ASP A 360 -5.89 -9.66 -20.16
C ASP A 360 -7.32 -9.58 -20.71
N ALA A 361 -8.32 -10.06 -19.95
CA ALA A 361 -9.72 -9.97 -20.34
C ALA A 361 -10.22 -8.51 -20.45
N GLY A 362 -9.69 -7.61 -19.61
CA GLY A 362 -9.94 -6.17 -19.74
C GLY A 362 -9.37 -5.59 -21.03
N ALA A 363 -8.13 -5.94 -21.38
CA ALA A 363 -7.46 -5.44 -22.59
C ALA A 363 -8.19 -5.85 -23.89
N VAL A 364 -8.84 -7.03 -23.93
CA VAL A 364 -9.60 -7.48 -25.10
C VAL A 364 -10.89 -6.66 -25.31
N LYS A 365 -11.58 -6.27 -24.24
CA LYS A 365 -12.80 -5.44 -24.34
C LYS A 365 -12.51 -4.04 -24.89
N ASP A 366 -11.35 -3.47 -24.55
CA ASP A 366 -10.93 -2.14 -25.04
C ASP A 366 -10.64 -2.14 -26.55
N ALA A 367 -10.11 -3.25 -27.08
CA ALA A 367 -9.86 -3.41 -28.51
C ALA A 367 -11.17 -3.54 -29.33
N GLU A 368 -12.23 -4.12 -28.76
CA GLU A 368 -13.53 -4.29 -29.43
C GLU A 368 -14.45 -3.06 -29.31
N GLY A 369 -14.18 -2.15 -28.36
CA GLY A 369 -14.98 -0.94 -28.12
C GLY A 369 -14.50 0.33 -28.84
N SER A 370 -13.48 0.24 -29.70
CA SER A 370 -12.84 1.38 -30.38
C SER A 370 -13.10 1.46 -31.90
N ASP A 371 -14.03 0.66 -32.42
CA ASP A 371 -14.48 0.67 -33.83
C ASP A 371 -15.76 1.50 -34.08
#